data_AF-A0AAE2NUH6-F1
#
_entry.id   AF-A0AAE2NUH6-F1
#
_cell.length_a   1.000
_cell.length_b   1.000
_cell.length_c   1.000
_cell.angle_alpha   90.00
_cell.angle_beta   90.00
_cell.angle_gamma   90.00
#
_symmetry.space_group_name_H-M   'P 1'
#
loop_
_entity.id
_entity.type
_entity.pdbx_description
1 polymer ?
#
loop_
_entity_poly.entity_id
_entity_poly.type
_entity_poly.pdbx_seq_one_letter_code
_entity_poly.pdbx_strand_id
1 'polypeptide(L)'
;MDDNKNRGTVSTDLEYRKKKNAEEMKYQVISFGLMIGLTLVAFLTVAADGIAGWFTMPFLILLAVIQVIFQLFYFMHMSQKGHEAPSLFLYSGIFVAFITVLAFVTIIWW
;
A
#
# COMPACT_ATOMS: atom_id res chain seq x y z
N MET A 1 44.58 12.78 -26.23
CA MET A 1 43.61 13.83 -25.88
C MET A 1 42.30 13.14 -25.53
N ASP A 2 41.52 13.66 -24.56
CA ASP A 2 40.10 13.36 -24.25
C ASP A 2 39.79 12.92 -22.79
N ASP A 3 40.13 13.75 -21.80
CA ASP A 3 39.72 13.56 -20.39
C ASP A 3 39.05 14.82 -19.76
N ASN A 4 38.45 15.69 -20.58
CA ASN A 4 37.95 16.99 -20.10
C ASN A 4 36.52 17.36 -20.52
N LYS A 5 35.58 16.40 -20.50
CA LYS A 5 34.16 16.69 -20.73
C LYS A 5 33.21 16.26 -19.60
N ASN A 6 33.70 15.60 -18.56
CA ASN A 6 32.84 14.82 -17.64
C ASN A 6 32.89 15.24 -16.16
N ARG A 7 33.21 16.51 -15.85
CA ARG A 7 33.32 17.01 -14.46
C ARG A 7 32.19 17.95 -14.03
N GLY A 8 31.44 18.55 -14.97
CA GLY A 8 30.29 19.42 -14.67
C GLY A 8 28.95 18.66 -14.48
N THR A 9 28.92 17.37 -14.82
CA THR A 9 27.72 16.52 -14.80
C THR A 9 27.60 15.69 -13.52
N VAL A 10 28.70 15.38 -12.83
CA VAL A 10 28.69 14.46 -11.66
C VAL A 10 28.10 15.12 -10.41
N SER A 11 28.38 16.41 -10.18
CA SER A 11 27.90 17.15 -9.01
C SER A 11 26.42 17.47 -9.08
N THR A 12 25.91 17.84 -10.26
CA THR A 12 24.48 18.08 -10.49
C THR A 12 23.67 16.79 -10.41
N ASP A 13 24.19 15.67 -10.91
CA ASP A 13 23.55 14.35 -10.81
C ASP A 13 23.50 13.84 -9.36
N LEU A 14 24.55 14.10 -8.54
CA LEU A 14 24.55 13.75 -7.11
C LEU A 14 23.49 14.53 -6.31
N GLU A 15 23.34 15.83 -6.54
CA GLU A 15 22.32 16.64 -5.88
C GLU A 15 20.91 16.24 -6.32
N TYR A 16 20.73 15.90 -7.60
CA TYR A 16 19.48 15.39 -8.14
C TYR A 16 19.09 14.04 -7.52
N ARG A 17 20.06 13.12 -7.37
CA ARG A 17 19.85 11.82 -6.72
C ARG A 17 19.54 11.95 -5.23
N LYS A 18 20.18 12.89 -4.52
CA LYS A 18 19.87 13.15 -3.10
C LYS A 18 18.46 13.72 -2.91
N LYS A 19 18.02 14.65 -3.76
CA LYS A 19 16.63 15.15 -3.73
C LYS A 19 15.61 14.05 -4.02
N LYS A 20 15.89 13.23 -5.04
CA LYS A 20 15.04 12.10 -5.43
C LYS A 20 14.88 11.08 -4.28
N ASN A 21 15.96 10.71 -3.63
CA ASN A 21 15.94 9.78 -2.48
C ASN A 21 15.18 10.37 -1.26
N ALA A 22 15.27 11.68 -1.05
CA ALA A 22 14.56 12.34 0.05
C ALA A 22 13.03 12.38 -0.19
N GLU A 23 12.59 12.49 -1.44
CA GLU A 23 11.18 12.33 -1.80
C GLU A 23 10.72 10.88 -1.60
N GLU A 24 11.51 9.90 -2.04
CA GLU A 24 11.21 8.47 -1.84
C GLU A 24 11.06 8.10 -0.35
N MET A 25 11.88 8.67 0.54
CA MET A 25 11.74 8.45 1.99
C MET A 25 10.50 9.13 2.60
N LYS A 26 10.07 10.27 2.07
CA LYS A 26 8.88 10.98 2.58
C LYS A 26 7.60 10.20 2.34
N TYR A 27 7.45 9.61 1.16
CA TYR A 27 6.30 8.76 0.86
C TYR A 27 6.22 7.55 1.80
N GLN A 28 7.37 6.99 2.21
CA GLN A 28 7.43 5.89 3.16
C GLN A 28 6.93 6.27 4.55
N VAL A 29 7.34 7.43 5.05
CA VAL A 29 6.93 7.89 6.37
C VAL A 29 5.45 8.31 6.38
N ILE A 30 4.96 8.97 5.32
CA ILE A 30 3.54 9.39 5.22
C ILE A 30 2.61 8.17 5.20
N SER A 31 2.94 7.16 4.42
CA SER A 31 2.11 5.96 4.30
C SER A 31 2.16 5.09 5.55
N PHE A 32 3.33 4.98 6.18
CA PHE A 32 3.46 4.34 7.48
C PHE A 32 2.58 5.02 8.54
N GLY A 33 2.59 6.35 8.57
CA GLY A 33 1.71 7.14 9.43
C GLY A 33 0.22 6.94 9.15
N LEU A 34 -0.18 6.88 7.87
CA LEU A 34 -1.56 6.65 7.45
C LEU A 34 -2.09 5.28 7.89
N MET A 35 -1.28 4.22 7.75
CA MET A 35 -1.64 2.85 8.18
C MET A 35 -1.86 2.79 9.69
N ILE A 36 -0.95 3.38 10.46
CA ILE A 36 -1.08 3.45 11.91
C ILE A 36 -2.32 4.27 12.29
N GLY A 37 -2.59 5.39 11.62
CA GLY A 37 -3.79 6.18 11.85
C GLY A 37 -5.09 5.40 11.64
N LEU A 38 -5.23 4.71 10.50
CA LEU A 38 -6.44 3.94 10.18
C LEU A 38 -6.63 2.72 11.10
N THR A 39 -5.55 2.03 11.46
CA THR A 39 -5.61 0.89 12.40
C THR A 39 -5.98 1.36 13.80
N LEU A 40 -5.43 2.48 14.28
CA LEU A 40 -5.81 3.07 15.56
C LEU A 40 -7.31 3.42 15.59
N VAL A 41 -7.86 3.98 14.52
CA VAL A 41 -9.31 4.26 14.42
C VAL A 41 -10.13 2.97 14.52
N ALA A 42 -9.70 1.88 13.88
CA ALA A 42 -10.36 0.57 13.99
C ALA A 42 -10.33 0.04 15.43
N PHE A 43 -9.17 0.09 16.10
CA PHE A 43 -9.02 -0.33 17.49
C PHE A 43 -9.86 0.53 18.45
N LEU A 44 -9.88 1.85 18.26
CA LEU A 44 -10.68 2.76 19.08
C LEU A 44 -12.18 2.51 18.90
N THR A 45 -12.61 2.15 17.69
CA THR A 45 -14.01 1.82 17.42
C THR A 45 -14.45 0.51 18.09
N VAL A 46 -13.54 -0.47 18.20
CA VAL A 46 -13.79 -1.73 18.92
C VAL A 46 -13.72 -1.55 20.43
N ALA A 47 -12.76 -0.73 20.91
CA ALA A 47 -12.59 -0.46 22.33
C ALA A 47 -13.73 0.41 22.89
N ALA A 48 -14.46 1.13 22.04
CA ALA A 48 -15.70 1.79 22.41
C ALA A 48 -16.80 0.74 22.60
N ASP A 49 -16.99 0.30 23.85
CA ASP A 49 -17.97 -0.72 24.31
C ASP A 49 -19.45 -0.40 23.99
N GLY A 50 -19.75 0.76 23.38
CA GLY A 50 -21.09 1.22 23.06
C GLY A 50 -21.69 0.66 21.76
N ILE A 51 -20.93 -0.12 20.98
CA ILE A 51 -21.37 -0.65 19.69
C ILE A 51 -21.58 -2.16 19.78
N ALA A 52 -22.80 -2.62 19.44
CA ALA A 52 -23.14 -4.03 19.41
C ALA A 52 -22.16 -4.81 18.52
N GLY A 53 -21.59 -5.91 19.04
CA GLY A 53 -20.57 -6.70 18.35
C GLY A 53 -20.99 -7.20 16.96
N TRP A 54 -22.30 -7.33 16.73
CA TRP A 54 -22.90 -7.62 15.42
C TRP A 54 -22.62 -6.55 14.35
N PHE A 55 -22.51 -5.28 14.73
CA PHE A 55 -22.13 -4.17 13.83
C PHE A 55 -20.62 -3.99 13.76
N THR A 56 -19.92 -4.18 14.88
CA THR A 56 -18.47 -4.03 14.97
C THR A 56 -17.72 -5.00 14.05
N MET A 57 -18.17 -6.26 13.98
CA MET A 57 -17.50 -7.30 13.22
C MET A 57 -17.46 -7.06 11.70
N PRO A 58 -18.58 -6.78 11.00
CA PRO A 58 -18.53 -6.46 9.57
C PRO A 58 -17.80 -5.13 9.29
N PHE A 59 -17.90 -4.15 10.19
CA PHE A 59 -17.18 -2.88 10.08
C PHE A 59 -15.66 -3.06 10.11
N LEU A 60 -15.16 -3.92 11.01
CA LEU A 60 -13.75 -4.28 11.08
C LEU A 60 -13.27 -5.03 9.84
N ILE A 61 -14.06 -5.96 9.31
CA ILE A 61 -13.69 -6.70 8.09
C ILE A 61 -13.60 -5.72 6.90
N LEU A 62 -14.53 -4.78 6.78
CA LEU A 62 -14.47 -3.73 5.75
C LEU A 62 -13.18 -2.88 5.89
N LEU A 63 -12.86 -2.44 7.11
CA LEU A 63 -11.62 -1.72 7.40
C LEU A 63 -10.38 -2.56 7.09
N ALA A 64 -10.39 -3.85 7.41
CA ALA A 64 -9.29 -4.77 7.14
C ALA A 64 -9.06 -4.95 5.63
N VAL A 65 -10.12 -5.06 4.82
CA VAL A 65 -10.00 -5.10 3.36
C VAL A 65 -9.40 -3.80 2.82
N ILE A 66 -9.86 -2.65 3.33
CA ILE A 66 -9.28 -1.34 2.99
C ILE A 66 -7.80 -1.30 3.38
N GLN A 67 -7.43 -1.80 4.55
CA GLN A 67 -6.02 -1.90 4.97
C GLN A 67 -5.20 -2.74 4.00
N VAL A 68 -5.68 -3.92 3.60
CA VAL A 68 -4.97 -4.80 2.65
C VAL A 68 -4.77 -4.12 1.30
N ILE A 69 -5.79 -3.39 0.80
CA ILE A 69 -5.67 -2.62 -0.45
C ILE A 69 -4.65 -1.49 -0.30
N PHE A 70 -4.70 -0.71 0.78
CA PHE A 70 -3.74 0.36 1.03
C PHE A 70 -2.32 -0.18 1.22
N GLN A 71 -2.17 -1.33 1.88
CA GLN A 71 -0.89 -2.01 2.03
C GLN A 71 -0.33 -2.47 0.68
N LEU A 72 -1.16 -3.05 -0.19
CA LEU A 72 -0.75 -3.49 -1.52
C LEU A 72 -0.49 -2.31 -2.48
N PHE A 73 -1.35 -1.29 -2.46
CA PHE A 73 -1.19 -0.07 -3.26
C PHE A 73 0.07 0.70 -2.84
N TYR A 74 0.41 0.71 -1.55
CA TYR A 74 1.63 1.37 -1.09
C TYR A 74 2.88 0.52 -1.29
N PHE A 75 2.80 -0.81 -1.12
CA PHE A 75 3.88 -1.72 -1.55
C PHE A 75 4.17 -1.53 -3.05
N MET A 76 3.13 -1.22 -3.82
CA MET A 76 3.20 -0.70 -5.18
C MET A 76 3.39 0.82 -5.21
N HIS A 77 4.44 1.33 -4.53
CA HIS A 77 4.92 2.70 -4.69
C HIS A 77 5.33 2.94 -6.16
N MET A 78 4.35 3.33 -6.96
CA MET A 78 4.48 3.71 -8.36
C MET A 78 5.09 5.12 -8.47
N SER A 79 6.31 5.29 -7.93
CA SER A 79 7.08 6.53 -8.15
C SER A 79 7.91 6.49 -9.43
N GLN A 80 8.03 5.35 -10.14
CA GLN A 80 8.78 5.31 -11.39
C GLN A 80 8.09 4.52 -12.50
N LYS A 81 7.83 5.26 -13.59
CA LYS A 81 7.32 4.87 -14.91
C LYS A 81 7.64 3.42 -15.31
N GLY A 82 6.60 2.62 -15.60
CA GLY A 82 6.73 1.53 -16.58
C GLY A 82 6.42 0.10 -16.12
N HIS A 83 5.61 -0.15 -15.10
CA HIS A 83 5.27 -1.53 -14.71
C HIS A 83 3.75 -1.76 -14.67
N GLU A 84 3.22 -2.21 -15.82
CA GLU A 84 1.87 -2.78 -15.97
C GLU A 84 1.79 -4.21 -15.41
N ALA A 85 2.92 -4.92 -15.27
CA ALA A 85 2.93 -6.30 -14.78
C ALA A 85 2.49 -6.46 -13.30
N PRO A 86 2.90 -5.62 -12.34
CA PRO A 86 2.46 -5.72 -10.94
C PRO A 86 0.98 -5.39 -10.76
N SER A 87 0.43 -4.43 -11.50
CA SER A 87 -0.99 -4.09 -11.43
C SER A 87 -1.85 -5.21 -12.01
N LEU A 88 -1.42 -5.84 -13.11
CA LEU A 88 -2.09 -7.00 -13.71
C LEU A 88 -2.05 -8.21 -12.77
N PHE A 89 -0.91 -8.47 -12.12
CA PHE A 89 -0.78 -9.55 -11.13
C PHE A 89 -1.64 -9.29 -9.88
N LEU A 90 -1.72 -8.04 -9.43
CA LEU A 90 -2.56 -7.66 -8.30
C LEU A 90 -4.05 -7.83 -8.61
N TYR A 91 -4.50 -7.37 -9.78
CA TYR A 91 -5.89 -7.54 -10.20
C TYR A 91 -6.26 -9.02 -10.35
N SER A 92 -5.35 -9.82 -10.93
CA SER A 92 -5.51 -11.28 -10.99
C SER A 92 -5.53 -11.93 -9.61
N GLY A 93 -4.66 -11.50 -8.68
CA GLY A 93 -4.61 -12.03 -7.32
C GLY A 93 -5.89 -11.73 -6.53
N ILE A 94 -6.42 -10.51 -6.66
CA ILE A 94 -7.70 -10.11 -6.05
C ILE A 94 -8.85 -10.92 -6.65
N PHE A 95 -8.86 -11.12 -7.97
CA PHE A 95 -9.88 -11.91 -8.66
C PHE A 95 -9.90 -13.36 -8.16
N VAL A 96 -8.73 -14.01 -8.10
CA VAL A 96 -8.60 -15.39 -7.60
C VAL A 96 -8.97 -15.47 -6.11
N ALA A 97 -8.52 -14.52 -5.29
CA ALA A 97 -8.88 -14.46 -3.87
C ALA A 97 -10.38 -14.31 -3.66
N PHE A 98 -11.04 -13.45 -4.45
CA PHE A 98 -12.48 -13.22 -4.39
C PHE A 98 -13.28 -14.48 -4.75
N ILE A 99 -12.91 -15.16 -5.85
CA ILE A 99 -13.54 -16.42 -6.25
C ILE A 99 -13.30 -17.52 -5.20
N THR A 100 -12.11 -17.56 -4.61
CA THR A 100 -11.79 -18.52 -3.54
C THR A 100 -12.66 -18.28 -2.32
N VAL A 101 -12.73 -17.04 -1.80
CA VAL A 101 -13.58 -16.71 -0.65
C VAL A 101 -15.05 -17.02 -0.95
N LEU A 102 -15.55 -16.68 -2.15
CA LEU A 102 -16.91 -17.02 -2.55
C LEU A 102 -17.14 -18.53 -2.58
N ALA A 103 -16.21 -19.32 -3.13
CA ALA A 103 -16.31 -20.77 -3.14
C ALA A 103 -16.34 -21.34 -1.72
N PHE A 104 -15.48 -20.87 -0.81
CA PHE A 104 -15.47 -21.32 0.58
C PHE A 104 -16.76 -20.93 1.33
N VAL A 105 -17.26 -19.70 1.15
CA VAL A 105 -18.49 -19.23 1.82
C VAL A 105 -19.75 -19.88 1.24
N THR A 106 -19.79 -20.21 -0.05
CA THR A 106 -21.01 -20.76 -0.70
C THR A 106 -21.05 -22.29 -0.76
N ILE A 107 -19.89 -22.95 -0.91
CA ILE A 107 -19.82 -24.42 -1.09
C ILE A 107 -19.57 -25.15 0.23
N ILE A 108 -18.81 -24.58 1.17
CA ILE A 108 -18.43 -25.26 2.42
C ILE A 108 -19.36 -24.90 3.60
N TRP A 109 -20.02 -23.74 3.55
CA TRP A 109 -20.93 -23.30 4.61
C TRP A 109 -22.33 -23.94 4.55
N TRP A 110 -22.61 -24.73 3.51
CA TRP A 110 -23.83 -25.51 3.36
C TRP A 110 -23.55 -26.99 3.64
#